data_AF-A0A7Y3GUG4-F1
#
_entry.id   AF-A0A7Y3GUG4-F1
#
_cell.length_a   1.000
_cell.length_b   1.000
_cell.length_c   1.000
_cell.angle_alpha   90.00
_cell.angle_beta   90.00
_cell.angle_gamma   90.00
#
_symmetry.space_group_name_H-M   'P 1'
#
loop_
_entity.id
_entity.type
_entity.pdbx_description
1 polymer ?
#
loop_
_entity_poly.entity_id
_entity_poly.type
_entity_poly.pdbx_seq_one_letter_code
_entity_poly.pdbx_strand_id
1 'polypeptide(L)'
;MRIPDTPEEVSDAVFLIPKRELRRFATSNHRSANIIVRTDRQGSRELRELARRLTQHLAGSQAAARLPPSTLTGNALVLNRSADFIAGDQVRAIGAAALTIFLLVGVAFGSWRTAVLAMVPNLIPVLLFFGLLGAGAASLSLPTGLIGCLSLGVALDDTLHFLNAYRRERDTGSSPDEAARLALQHVGRAIAITSAMLVAGFASICLSGFATIREFGALTATVMAVCLVTDLLLFPALLVRFRI
;
A
#
# COMPACT_ATOMS: atom_id res chain seq x y z
N MET A 1 -20.34 29.29 -31.12
CA MET A 1 -19.98 30.59 -30.50
C MET A 1 -18.50 30.79 -30.80
N ARG A 2 -18.13 31.88 -31.49
CA ARG A 2 -16.73 32.17 -31.84
C ARG A 2 -16.00 32.59 -30.56
N ILE A 3 -14.78 32.10 -30.35
CA ILE A 3 -13.94 32.52 -29.23
C ILE A 3 -13.42 33.92 -29.59
N PRO A 4 -13.60 34.92 -28.72
CA PRO A 4 -13.13 36.28 -28.99
C PRO A 4 -11.59 36.32 -29.06
N ASP A 5 -11.08 37.02 -30.06
CA ASP A 5 -9.65 37.02 -30.42
C ASP A 5 -8.91 38.24 -29.83
N THR A 6 -9.65 39.30 -29.46
CA THR A 6 -9.11 40.57 -28.94
C THR A 6 -9.50 40.83 -27.48
N PRO A 7 -8.70 41.60 -26.72
CA PRO A 7 -9.02 41.96 -25.33
C PRO A 7 -10.34 42.73 -25.18
N GLU A 8 -10.71 43.53 -26.20
CA GLU A 8 -11.97 44.29 -26.23
C GLU A 8 -13.17 43.35 -26.37
N GLU A 9 -13.10 42.40 -27.32
CA GLU A 9 -14.16 41.39 -27.49
C GLU A 9 -14.30 40.49 -26.25
N VAL A 10 -13.20 40.20 -25.55
CA VAL A 10 -13.22 39.46 -24.27
C VAL A 10 -13.91 40.29 -23.17
N SER A 11 -13.61 41.59 -23.07
CA SER A 11 -14.24 42.49 -22.10
C SER A 11 -15.75 42.59 -22.32
N ASP A 12 -16.17 42.76 -23.57
CA ASP A 12 -17.59 42.83 -23.93
C ASP A 12 -18.32 41.52 -23.64
N ALA A 13 -17.71 40.38 -23.98
CA ALA A 13 -18.26 39.06 -23.66
C ALA A 13 -18.38 38.82 -22.14
N VAL A 14 -17.39 39.25 -21.35
CA VAL A 14 -17.42 39.13 -19.87
C VAL A 14 -18.51 40.03 -19.28
N PHE A 15 -18.74 41.21 -19.85
CA PHE A 15 -19.79 42.13 -19.38
C PHE A 15 -21.20 41.59 -19.63
N LEU A 16 -21.39 40.83 -20.72
CA LEU A 16 -22.67 40.21 -21.08
C LEU A 16 -23.02 39.00 -20.20
N ILE A 17 -22.05 38.41 -19.49
CA ILE A 17 -22.29 37.24 -18.63
C ILE A 17 -22.70 37.71 -17.23
N PRO A 18 -23.82 37.22 -16.66
CA PRO A 18 -24.23 37.56 -15.31
C PRO A 18 -23.13 37.26 -14.29
N LYS A 19 -22.81 38.22 -13.42
CA LYS A 19 -21.75 38.08 -12.38
C LYS A 19 -21.89 36.80 -11.54
N ARG A 20 -23.12 36.32 -11.32
CA ARG A 20 -23.39 35.09 -10.56
C ARG A 20 -22.89 33.82 -11.26
N GLU A 21 -22.91 33.80 -12.59
CA GLU A 21 -22.39 32.69 -13.40
C GLU A 21 -20.87 32.78 -13.55
N LEU A 22 -20.34 34.00 -13.76
CA LEU A 22 -18.90 34.21 -13.90
C LEU A 22 -18.13 33.82 -12.61
N ARG A 23 -18.72 34.04 -11.43
CA ARG A 23 -18.16 33.64 -10.12
C ARG A 23 -17.96 32.13 -9.95
N ARG A 24 -18.59 31.28 -10.79
CA ARG A 24 -18.37 29.82 -10.77
C ARG A 24 -17.05 29.41 -11.41
N PHE A 25 -16.48 30.28 -12.25
CA PHE A 25 -15.30 29.97 -13.06
C PHE A 25 -14.17 30.96 -12.86
N ALA A 26 -14.41 32.20 -12.41
CA ALA A 26 -13.38 33.20 -12.19
C ALA A 26 -13.54 33.92 -10.85
N THR A 27 -12.41 34.36 -10.28
CA THR A 27 -12.39 35.16 -9.05
C THR A 27 -13.00 36.54 -9.29
N SER A 28 -13.50 37.20 -8.23
CA SER A 28 -14.11 38.54 -8.32
C SER A 28 -13.15 39.64 -8.81
N ASN A 29 -11.85 39.41 -8.70
CA ASN A 29 -10.80 40.29 -9.21
C ASN A 29 -10.27 39.85 -10.60
N HIS A 30 -10.89 38.85 -11.24
CA HIS A 30 -10.54 38.31 -12.56
C HIS A 30 -9.07 37.88 -12.73
N ARG A 31 -8.34 37.63 -11.63
CA ARG A 31 -6.93 37.21 -11.67
C ARG A 31 -6.74 35.70 -11.85
N SER A 32 -7.74 34.90 -11.50
CA SER A 32 -7.69 33.45 -11.59
C SER A 32 -8.99 32.91 -12.17
N ALA A 33 -8.87 31.88 -13.00
CA ALA A 33 -10.00 31.16 -13.56
C ALA A 33 -9.78 29.65 -13.46
N ASN A 34 -10.87 28.90 -13.27
CA ASN A 34 -10.92 27.46 -13.20
C ASN A 34 -11.58 26.90 -14.46
N ILE A 35 -10.86 26.01 -15.15
CA ILE A 35 -11.39 25.25 -16.28
C ILE A 35 -11.65 23.83 -15.79
N ILE A 36 -12.90 23.38 -15.88
CA ILE A 36 -13.30 22.04 -15.42
C ILE A 36 -13.25 21.09 -16.61
N VAL A 37 -12.32 20.14 -16.57
CA VAL A 37 -12.23 19.06 -17.55
C VAL A 37 -12.88 17.80 -16.96
N ARG A 38 -13.89 17.27 -17.64
CA ARG A 38 -14.54 16.00 -17.27
C ARG A 38 -13.98 14.89 -18.15
N THR A 39 -13.57 13.79 -17.53
CA THR A 39 -12.99 12.63 -18.22
C THR A 39 -13.61 11.36 -17.67
N ASP A 40 -13.79 10.36 -18.53
CA ASP A 40 -14.20 9.00 -18.19
C ASP A 40 -13.00 8.11 -17.81
N ARG A 41 -11.77 8.56 -18.10
CA ARG A 41 -10.53 7.86 -17.75
C ARG A 41 -10.32 7.77 -16.25
N GLN A 42 -10.25 6.54 -15.73
CA GLN A 42 -10.08 6.26 -14.29
C GLN A 42 -8.71 5.67 -13.94
N GLY A 43 -7.95 5.11 -14.89
CA GLY A 43 -6.68 4.44 -14.61
C GLY A 43 -5.51 5.41 -14.39
N SER A 44 -4.56 5.07 -13.49
CA SER A 44 -3.40 5.95 -13.19
C SER A 44 -2.60 6.34 -14.41
N ARG A 45 -2.32 5.38 -15.31
CA ARG A 45 -1.54 5.64 -16.52
C ARG A 45 -2.29 6.59 -17.45
N GLU A 46 -3.58 6.37 -17.66
CA GLU A 46 -4.40 7.18 -18.55
C GLU A 46 -4.56 8.60 -18.02
N LEU A 47 -4.81 8.76 -16.72
CA LEU A 47 -5.00 10.05 -16.10
C LEU A 47 -3.69 10.86 -16.05
N ARG A 48 -2.55 10.18 -15.78
CA ARG A 48 -1.22 10.81 -15.88
C ARG A 48 -0.90 11.23 -17.30
N GLU A 49 -1.23 10.42 -18.29
CA GLU A 49 -1.01 10.74 -19.70
C GLU A 49 -1.90 11.92 -20.13
N LEU A 50 -3.17 11.93 -19.74
CA LEU A 50 -4.06 13.07 -19.96
C LEU A 50 -3.51 14.35 -19.31
N ALA A 51 -3.10 14.26 -18.04
CA ALA A 51 -2.50 15.38 -17.32
C ALA A 51 -1.22 15.89 -18.01
N ARG A 52 -0.36 14.99 -18.48
CA ARG A 52 0.86 15.32 -19.21
C ARG A 52 0.54 16.01 -20.53
N ARG A 53 -0.38 15.46 -21.33
CA ARG A 53 -0.84 16.05 -22.60
C ARG A 53 -1.42 17.43 -22.41
N LEU A 54 -2.28 17.62 -21.40
CA LEU A 54 -2.84 18.93 -21.08
C LEU A 54 -1.75 19.92 -20.67
N THR A 55 -0.82 19.51 -19.81
CA THR A 55 0.28 20.38 -19.36
C THR A 55 1.21 20.76 -20.53
N GLN A 56 1.55 19.80 -21.40
CA GLN A 56 2.37 20.05 -22.59
C GLN A 56 1.65 20.93 -23.61
N HIS A 57 0.36 20.70 -23.84
CA HIS A 57 -0.44 21.52 -24.76
C HIS A 57 -0.55 22.97 -24.25
N LEU A 58 -0.76 23.15 -22.95
CA LEU A 58 -0.80 24.47 -22.32
C LEU A 58 0.56 25.16 -22.43
N ALA A 59 1.66 24.46 -22.15
CA ALA A 59 3.03 25.01 -22.22
C ALA A 59 3.49 25.33 -23.66
N GLY A 60 3.05 24.55 -24.66
CA GLY A 60 3.38 24.75 -26.07
C GLY A 60 2.46 25.71 -26.82
N SER A 61 1.36 26.16 -26.20
CA SER A 61 0.43 27.10 -26.81
C SER A 61 1.01 28.53 -26.86
N GLN A 62 0.68 29.32 -27.88
CA GLN A 62 1.02 30.75 -27.91
C GLN A 62 0.45 31.53 -26.72
N ALA A 63 -0.60 31.00 -26.07
CA ALA A 63 -1.17 31.54 -24.85
C ALA A 63 -0.29 31.31 -23.60
N ALA A 64 0.62 30.34 -23.62
CA ALA A 64 1.51 30.02 -22.50
C ALA A 64 2.35 31.22 -22.04
N ALA A 65 2.77 32.07 -22.99
CA ALA A 65 3.55 33.27 -22.71
C ALA A 65 2.72 34.42 -22.10
N ARG A 66 1.38 34.37 -22.21
CA ARG A 66 0.45 35.40 -21.73
C ARG A 66 -0.35 34.97 -20.51
N LEU A 67 -0.33 33.69 -20.17
CA LEU A 67 -1.08 33.12 -19.05
C LEU A 67 -0.22 33.11 -17.77
N PRO A 68 -0.81 33.40 -16.60
CA PRO A 68 -0.16 33.14 -15.32
C PRO A 68 0.10 31.62 -15.13
N PRO A 69 0.95 31.22 -14.16
CA PRO A 69 1.26 29.82 -13.91
C PRO A 69 -0.01 28.99 -13.72
N SER A 70 -0.24 28.03 -14.61
CA SER A 70 -1.41 27.16 -14.56
C SER A 70 -1.09 25.89 -13.76
N THR A 71 -1.88 25.59 -12.73
CA THR A 71 -1.74 24.37 -11.93
C THR A 71 -2.88 23.40 -12.25
N LEU A 72 -2.55 22.21 -12.74
CA LEU A 72 -3.53 21.15 -12.90
C LEU A 72 -3.85 20.54 -11.52
N THR A 73 -5.12 20.53 -11.15
CA THR A 73 -5.62 19.99 -9.89
C THR A 73 -6.95 19.26 -10.11
N GLY A 74 -7.47 18.62 -9.06
CA GLY A 74 -8.75 17.92 -9.08
C GLY A 74 -8.65 16.56 -8.38
N ASN A 75 -9.78 16.10 -7.84
CA ASN A 75 -9.84 14.89 -7.02
C ASN A 75 -9.25 13.66 -7.72
N ALA A 76 -9.55 13.47 -9.02
CA ALA A 76 -9.01 12.36 -9.77
C ALA A 76 -7.47 12.37 -9.80
N LEU A 77 -6.86 13.53 -10.08
CA LEU A 77 -5.40 13.65 -10.16
C LEU A 77 -4.73 13.47 -8.80
N VAL A 78 -5.32 14.06 -7.75
CA VAL A 78 -4.79 13.98 -6.38
C VAL A 78 -4.90 12.56 -5.84
N LEU A 79 -6.07 11.92 -5.93
CA LEU A 79 -6.27 10.54 -5.48
C LEU A 79 -5.35 9.58 -6.22
N ASN A 80 -5.18 9.77 -7.52
CA ASN A 80 -4.32 8.93 -8.33
C ASN A 80 -2.84 9.09 -7.99
N ARG A 81 -2.36 10.35 -7.87
CA ARG A 81 -0.99 10.64 -7.43
C ARG A 81 -0.73 10.08 -6.04
N SER A 82 -1.68 10.20 -5.12
CA SER A 82 -1.59 9.61 -3.78
C SER A 82 -1.50 8.08 -3.84
N ALA A 83 -2.37 7.43 -4.62
CA ALA A 83 -2.36 5.96 -4.77
C ALA A 83 -1.02 5.46 -5.33
N ASP A 84 -0.47 6.13 -6.35
CA ASP A 84 0.81 5.74 -6.91
C ASP A 84 1.99 6.04 -5.98
N PHE A 85 1.92 7.13 -5.21
CA PHE A 85 2.89 7.44 -4.16
C PHE A 85 2.89 6.34 -3.09
N ILE A 86 1.72 5.96 -2.61
CA ILE A 86 1.53 4.87 -1.65
C ILE A 86 2.11 3.56 -2.21
N ALA A 87 1.76 3.19 -3.45
CA ALA A 87 2.26 1.96 -4.07
C ALA A 87 3.79 1.92 -4.15
N GLY A 88 4.40 3.01 -4.63
CA GLY A 88 5.85 3.09 -4.83
C GLY A 88 6.63 3.19 -3.52
N ASP A 89 6.06 3.80 -2.49
CA ASP A 89 6.64 3.87 -1.16
C ASP A 89 6.53 2.52 -0.43
N GLN A 90 5.40 1.84 -0.56
CA GLN A 90 5.16 0.54 0.05
C GLN A 90 6.12 -0.55 -0.46
N VAL A 91 6.39 -0.61 -1.77
CA VAL A 91 7.37 -1.57 -2.31
C VAL A 91 8.76 -1.31 -1.74
N ARG A 92 9.16 -0.04 -1.61
CA ARG A 92 10.44 0.33 -1.01
C ARG A 92 10.49 -0.01 0.48
N ALA A 93 9.43 0.30 1.22
CA ALA A 93 9.32 0.01 2.65
C ALA A 93 9.37 -1.50 2.92
N ILE A 94 8.61 -2.30 2.18
CA ILE A 94 8.61 -3.77 2.29
C ILE A 94 9.97 -4.33 1.90
N GLY A 95 10.58 -3.85 0.82
CA GLY A 95 11.91 -4.29 0.41
C GLY A 95 12.98 -3.97 1.46
N ALA A 96 12.95 -2.75 2.02
CA ALA A 96 13.85 -2.33 3.09
C ALA A 96 13.62 -3.14 4.37
N ALA A 97 12.37 -3.39 4.76
CA ALA A 97 12.02 -4.21 5.91
C ALA A 97 12.48 -5.65 5.72
N ALA A 98 12.16 -6.28 4.59
CA ALA A 98 12.59 -7.65 4.27
C ALA A 98 14.13 -7.78 4.29
N LEU A 99 14.86 -6.82 3.72
CA LEU A 99 16.32 -6.80 3.78
C LEU A 99 16.84 -6.65 5.21
N THR A 100 16.27 -5.72 5.98
CA THR A 100 16.66 -5.49 7.37
C THR A 100 16.45 -6.74 8.21
N ILE A 101 15.34 -7.43 7.99
CA ILE A 101 14.97 -8.65 8.70
C ILE A 101 15.86 -9.82 8.31
N PHE A 102 16.13 -9.99 7.02
CA PHE A 102 17.09 -10.96 6.54
C PHE A 102 18.47 -10.77 7.18
N LEU A 103 18.96 -9.52 7.25
CA LEU A 103 20.22 -9.19 7.89
C LEU A 103 20.20 -9.47 9.39
N LEU A 104 19.13 -9.05 10.08
CA LEU A 104 18.97 -9.23 11.51
C LEU A 104 18.94 -10.71 11.89
N VAL A 105 18.12 -11.53 11.21
CA VAL A 105 18.05 -12.97 11.45
C VAL A 105 19.39 -13.64 11.13
N GLY A 106 20.03 -13.25 10.03
CA GLY A 106 21.33 -13.81 9.63
C GLY A 106 22.42 -13.56 10.66
N VAL A 107 22.47 -12.35 11.23
CA VAL A 107 23.42 -11.98 12.29
C VAL A 107 23.04 -12.62 13.63
N ALA A 108 21.78 -12.50 14.07
CA ALA A 108 21.34 -13.00 15.37
C ALA A 108 21.48 -14.53 15.50
N PHE A 109 21.24 -15.25 14.41
CA PHE A 109 21.30 -16.72 14.37
C PHE A 109 22.61 -17.27 13.76
N GLY A 110 23.53 -16.39 13.33
CA GLY A 110 24.83 -16.77 12.78
C GLY A 110 24.76 -17.62 11.50
N SER A 111 23.61 -17.60 10.80
CA SER A 111 23.33 -18.49 9.67
C SER A 111 22.46 -17.79 8.64
N TRP A 112 23.06 -17.45 7.51
CA TRP A 112 22.35 -16.90 6.35
C TRP A 112 21.33 -17.88 5.77
N ARG A 113 21.54 -19.19 5.94
CA ARG A 113 20.56 -20.21 5.55
C ARG A 113 19.29 -20.07 6.38
N THR A 114 19.44 -19.92 7.70
CA THR A 114 18.31 -19.70 8.61
C THR A 114 17.53 -18.44 8.24
N ALA A 115 18.25 -17.36 7.89
CA ALA A 115 17.62 -16.12 7.41
C ALA A 115 16.81 -16.32 6.13
N VAL A 116 17.34 -17.04 5.12
CA VAL A 116 16.58 -17.34 3.90
C VAL A 116 15.32 -18.15 4.22
N LEU A 117 15.43 -19.18 5.06
CA LEU A 117 14.28 -20.03 5.41
C LEU A 117 13.23 -19.27 6.20
N ALA A 118 13.65 -18.39 7.12
CA ALA A 118 12.75 -17.51 7.87
C ALA A 118 12.00 -16.53 6.94
N MET A 119 12.60 -16.09 5.84
CA MET A 119 11.92 -15.18 4.90
C MET A 119 10.78 -15.85 4.12
N VAL A 120 10.85 -17.16 3.87
CA VAL A 120 9.86 -17.87 3.03
C VAL A 120 8.42 -17.76 3.57
N PRO A 121 8.11 -18.15 4.82
CA PRO A 121 6.75 -18.03 5.34
C PRO A 121 6.31 -16.57 5.44
N ASN A 122 7.22 -15.64 5.76
CA ASN A 122 6.96 -14.21 5.89
C ASN A 122 6.57 -13.51 4.59
N LEU A 123 7.07 -13.99 3.44
CA LEU A 123 6.72 -13.41 2.14
C LEU A 123 5.36 -13.90 1.62
N ILE A 124 4.86 -15.06 2.06
CA ILE A 124 3.60 -15.61 1.55
C ILE A 124 2.39 -14.70 1.84
N PRO A 125 2.18 -14.19 3.08
CA PRO A 125 1.10 -13.26 3.36
C PRO A 125 1.20 -11.95 2.57
N VAL A 126 2.42 -11.46 2.35
CA VAL A 126 2.68 -10.26 1.53
C VAL A 126 2.33 -10.50 0.07
N LEU A 127 2.74 -11.65 -0.48
CA LEU A 127 2.41 -12.06 -1.85
C LEU A 127 0.90 -12.27 -2.01
N LEU A 128 0.24 -12.85 -1.01
CA LEU A 128 -1.22 -12.99 -0.99
C LEU A 128 -1.89 -11.61 -1.01
N PHE A 129 -1.45 -10.69 -0.16
CA PHE A 129 -1.98 -9.32 -0.13
C PHE A 129 -1.88 -8.64 -1.50
N PHE A 130 -0.69 -8.63 -2.11
CA PHE A 130 -0.52 -8.06 -3.45
C PHE A 130 -1.24 -8.86 -4.54
N GLY A 131 -1.38 -10.18 -4.36
CA GLY A 131 -2.16 -11.04 -5.25
C GLY A 131 -3.65 -10.69 -5.24
N LEU A 132 -4.22 -10.42 -4.06
CA LEU A 132 -5.62 -9.97 -3.92
C LEU A 132 -5.83 -8.60 -4.56
N LEU A 133 -4.87 -7.68 -4.42
CA LEU A 133 -4.90 -6.39 -5.12
C LEU A 133 -4.81 -6.58 -6.64
N GLY A 134 -3.88 -7.42 -7.12
CA GLY A 134 -3.67 -7.69 -8.55
C GLY A 134 -4.84 -8.42 -9.22
N ALA A 135 -5.55 -9.26 -8.46
CA ALA A 135 -6.77 -9.94 -8.91
C ALA A 135 -8.01 -9.03 -8.92
N GLY A 136 -7.91 -7.79 -8.42
CA GLY A 136 -9.03 -6.86 -8.30
C GLY A 136 -10.01 -7.20 -7.19
N ALA A 137 -9.63 -8.08 -6.25
CA ALA A 137 -10.45 -8.44 -5.09
C ALA A 137 -10.44 -7.36 -3.99
N ALA A 138 -9.44 -6.47 -4.01
CA ALA A 138 -9.33 -5.33 -3.12
C ALA A 138 -8.70 -4.12 -3.81
N SER A 139 -8.95 -2.93 -3.26
CA SER A 139 -8.44 -1.65 -3.75
C SER A 139 -7.25 -1.15 -2.95
N LEU A 140 -6.25 -0.60 -3.66
CA LEU A 140 -5.14 0.08 -3.00
C LEU A 140 -5.59 1.47 -2.54
N SER A 141 -5.44 1.72 -1.24
CA SER A 141 -5.81 2.95 -0.55
C SER A 141 -4.79 3.24 0.54
N LEU A 142 -4.87 4.39 1.19
CA LEU A 142 -3.93 4.74 2.26
C LEU A 142 -3.94 3.72 3.41
N PRO A 143 -5.11 3.28 3.95
CA PRO A 143 -5.13 2.23 4.96
C PRO A 143 -4.61 0.89 4.45
N THR A 144 -5.09 0.43 3.28
CA THR A 144 -4.67 -0.88 2.74
C THR A 144 -3.19 -0.92 2.38
N GLY A 145 -2.59 0.22 2.05
CA GLY A 145 -1.16 0.35 1.80
C GLY A 145 -0.27 0.12 3.03
N LEU A 146 -0.82 0.09 4.25
CA LEU A 146 -0.05 -0.25 5.46
C LEU A 146 0.06 -1.77 5.67
N ILE A 147 -0.84 -2.55 5.06
CA ILE A 147 -0.98 -3.98 5.33
C ILE A 147 0.30 -4.75 5.03
N GLY A 148 0.99 -4.45 3.92
CA GLY A 148 2.18 -5.20 3.54
C GLY A 148 3.37 -5.02 4.49
N CYS A 149 3.54 -3.85 5.12
CA CYS A 149 4.57 -3.66 6.14
C CYS A 149 4.14 -4.28 7.47
N LEU A 150 2.86 -4.13 7.82
CA LEU A 150 2.26 -4.70 9.04
C LEU A 150 2.36 -6.23 9.04
N SER A 151 2.02 -6.89 7.93
CA SER A 151 2.06 -8.34 7.81
C SER A 151 3.47 -8.89 7.96
N LEU A 152 4.45 -8.23 7.35
CA LEU A 152 5.85 -8.64 7.42
C LEU A 152 6.43 -8.45 8.83
N GLY A 153 5.99 -7.42 9.56
CA GLY A 153 6.37 -7.20 10.96
C GLY A 153 5.77 -8.25 11.92
N VAL A 154 4.47 -8.54 11.79
CA VAL A 154 3.78 -9.52 12.64
C VAL A 154 4.30 -10.93 12.39
N ALA A 155 4.38 -11.36 11.14
CA ALA A 155 4.84 -12.71 10.81
C ALA A 155 6.30 -12.94 11.24
N LEU A 156 7.15 -11.90 11.18
CA LEU A 156 8.51 -11.99 11.72
C LEU A 156 8.53 -12.23 13.22
N ASP A 157 7.69 -11.55 13.99
CA ASP A 157 7.65 -11.68 15.45
C ASP A 157 7.38 -13.15 15.85
N ASP A 158 6.36 -13.75 15.22
CA ASP A 158 6.01 -15.17 15.38
C ASP A 158 7.18 -16.09 14.96
N THR A 159 7.82 -15.78 13.83
CA THR A 159 9.00 -16.50 13.33
C THR A 159 10.16 -16.44 14.31
N LEU A 160 10.44 -15.27 14.90
CA LEU A 160 11.54 -15.06 15.85
C LEU A 160 11.28 -15.78 17.18
N HIS A 161 10.06 -15.69 17.70
CA HIS A 161 9.66 -16.42 18.90
C HIS A 161 9.83 -17.93 18.70
N PHE A 162 9.39 -18.46 17.55
CA PHE A 162 9.59 -19.86 17.20
C PHE A 162 11.06 -20.22 17.05
N LEU A 163 11.82 -19.44 16.29
CA LEU A 163 13.22 -19.73 15.98
C LEU A 163 14.11 -19.67 17.22
N ASN A 164 13.82 -18.77 18.17
CA ASN A 164 14.52 -18.71 19.44
C ASN A 164 14.26 -19.96 20.30
N ALA A 165 12.99 -20.40 20.39
CA ALA A 165 12.65 -21.64 21.07
C ALA A 165 13.30 -22.85 20.40
N TYR A 166 13.26 -22.90 19.06
CA TYR A 166 13.90 -23.95 18.27
C TYR A 166 15.40 -24.03 18.53
N ARG A 167 16.11 -22.90 18.47
CA ARG A 167 17.56 -22.85 18.71
C ARG A 167 17.90 -23.34 20.12
N ARG A 168 17.12 -22.96 21.12
CA ARG A 168 17.33 -23.39 22.50
C ARG A 168 17.27 -24.92 22.64
N GLU A 169 16.36 -25.59 21.93
CA GLU A 169 16.29 -27.06 21.91
C GLU A 169 17.38 -27.69 21.03
N ARG A 170 17.84 -27.01 19.97
CA ARG A 170 19.00 -27.48 19.19
C ARG A 170 20.29 -27.43 20.01
N ASP A 171 20.45 -26.40 20.84
CA ASP A 171 21.61 -26.21 21.72
C ASP A 171 21.67 -27.25 22.86
N THR A 172 20.54 -27.87 23.23
CA THR A 172 20.48 -29.00 24.20
C THR A 172 20.75 -30.35 23.54
N GLY A 173 20.98 -30.40 22.22
CA GLY A 173 21.33 -31.61 21.47
C GLY A 173 20.15 -32.31 20.81
N SER A 174 18.93 -31.76 20.85
CA SER A 174 17.77 -32.36 20.19
C SER A 174 17.96 -32.40 18.67
N SER A 175 17.44 -33.47 18.06
CA SER A 175 17.35 -33.58 16.60
C SER A 175 16.45 -32.46 16.02
N PRO A 176 16.59 -32.07 14.74
CA PRO A 176 15.75 -31.03 14.13
C PRO A 176 14.24 -31.26 14.30
N ASP A 177 13.78 -32.51 14.11
CA ASP A 177 12.39 -32.91 14.29
C ASP A 177 11.91 -32.73 15.73
N GLU A 178 12.74 -33.13 16.69
CA GLU A 178 12.43 -33.03 18.11
C GLU A 178 12.45 -31.58 18.59
N ALA A 179 13.44 -30.80 18.19
CA ALA A 179 13.55 -29.39 18.49
C ALA A 179 12.35 -28.59 17.94
N ALA A 180 11.92 -28.88 16.71
CA ALA A 180 10.73 -28.26 16.12
C ALA A 180 9.46 -28.61 16.89
N ARG A 181 9.29 -29.88 17.28
CA ARG A 181 8.15 -30.33 18.08
C ARG A 181 8.11 -29.67 19.47
N LEU A 182 9.25 -29.64 20.16
CA LEU A 182 9.37 -29.04 21.49
C LEU A 182 9.16 -27.51 21.43
N ALA A 183 9.75 -26.83 20.43
CA ALA A 183 9.51 -25.41 20.21
C ALA A 183 8.02 -25.12 19.97
N LEU A 184 7.35 -25.91 19.12
CA LEU A 184 5.92 -25.76 18.87
C LEU A 184 5.07 -25.99 20.14
N GLN A 185 5.45 -26.93 21.00
CA GLN A 185 4.78 -27.15 22.29
C GLN A 185 4.97 -25.98 23.27
N HIS A 186 6.15 -25.35 23.26
CA HIS A 186 6.48 -24.23 24.14
C HIS A 186 5.81 -22.92 23.70
N VAL A 187 5.95 -22.53 22.43
CA VAL A 187 5.52 -21.20 21.96
C VAL A 187 4.31 -21.22 21.01
N GLY A 188 3.98 -22.37 20.42
CA GLY A 188 2.93 -22.45 19.39
C GLY A 188 1.55 -22.02 19.90
N ARG A 189 1.20 -22.33 21.15
CA ARG A 189 -0.06 -21.87 21.76
C ARG A 189 -0.08 -20.35 21.95
N ALA A 190 1.04 -19.75 22.36
CA ALA A 190 1.14 -18.31 22.55
C ALA A 190 1.02 -17.56 21.22
N ILE A 191 1.71 -18.05 20.18
CA ILE A 191 1.61 -17.54 18.80
C ILE A 191 0.17 -17.66 18.29
N ALA A 192 -0.47 -18.82 18.45
CA ALA A 192 -1.85 -19.01 18.00
C ALA A 192 -2.85 -18.06 18.67
N ILE A 193 -2.72 -17.82 19.98
CA ILE A 193 -3.62 -16.94 20.73
C ILE A 193 -3.42 -15.48 20.31
N THR A 194 -2.17 -15.02 20.23
CA THR A 194 -1.85 -13.62 19.87
C THR A 194 -2.27 -13.31 18.43
N SER A 195 -1.98 -14.21 17.48
CA SER A 195 -2.46 -14.11 16.10
C SER A 195 -3.99 -14.15 16.02
N ALA A 196 -4.67 -15.03 16.77
CA ALA A 196 -6.14 -15.06 16.79
C ALA A 196 -6.74 -13.76 17.35
N MET A 197 -6.11 -13.17 18.37
CA MET A 197 -6.50 -11.85 18.89
C MET A 197 -6.33 -10.76 17.84
N LEU A 198 -5.23 -10.77 17.08
CA LEU A 198 -5.02 -9.83 15.97
C LEU A 198 -6.08 -9.99 14.88
N VAL A 199 -6.35 -11.23 14.46
CA VAL A 199 -7.40 -11.54 13.47
C VAL A 199 -8.76 -11.03 13.97
N ALA A 200 -9.13 -11.30 15.21
CA ALA A 200 -10.38 -10.82 15.80
C ALA A 200 -10.42 -9.27 15.89
N GLY A 201 -9.30 -8.65 16.26
CA GLY A 201 -9.15 -7.20 16.32
C GLY A 201 -9.38 -6.55 14.95
N PHE A 202 -8.72 -7.03 13.90
CA PHE A 202 -8.93 -6.53 12.53
C PHE A 202 -10.32 -6.88 11.98
N ALA A 203 -10.85 -8.06 12.31
CA ALA A 203 -12.22 -8.42 11.93
C ALA A 203 -13.26 -7.50 12.56
N SER A 204 -13.03 -6.98 13.77
CA SER A 204 -13.94 -6.00 14.40
C SER A 204 -14.04 -4.69 13.61
N ILE A 205 -12.98 -4.30 12.90
CA ILE A 205 -12.94 -3.10 12.04
C ILE A 205 -13.93 -3.25 10.86
N CYS A 206 -14.30 -4.48 10.49
CA CYS A 206 -15.31 -4.72 9.46
C CYS A 206 -16.69 -4.12 9.80
N LEU A 207 -16.96 -3.83 11.07
CA LEU A 207 -18.18 -3.18 11.54
C LEU A 207 -18.22 -1.67 11.21
N SER A 208 -17.14 -1.11 10.67
CA SER A 208 -17.07 0.30 10.30
C SER A 208 -18.07 0.69 9.21
N GLY A 209 -18.68 1.87 9.37
CA GLY A 209 -19.54 2.49 8.35
C GLY A 209 -18.77 3.04 7.13
N PHE A 210 -17.44 3.17 7.23
CA PHE A 210 -16.59 3.64 6.14
C PHE A 210 -16.05 2.46 5.32
N ALA A 211 -16.43 2.39 4.04
CA ALA A 211 -16.11 1.27 3.16
C ALA A 211 -14.59 0.95 3.10
N THR A 212 -13.74 1.97 2.97
CA THR A 212 -12.28 1.80 2.92
C THR A 212 -11.70 1.23 4.23
N ILE A 213 -12.28 1.60 5.38
CA ILE A 213 -11.85 1.08 6.69
C ILE A 213 -12.31 -0.37 6.85
N ARG A 214 -13.55 -0.67 6.45
CA ARG A 214 -14.07 -2.04 6.45
C ARG A 214 -13.27 -2.98 5.55
N GLU A 215 -12.90 -2.52 4.37
CA GLU A 215 -12.02 -3.26 3.44
C GLU A 215 -10.64 -3.50 4.05
N PHE A 216 -10.03 -2.49 4.66
CA PHE A 216 -8.78 -2.63 5.40
C PHE A 216 -8.88 -3.68 6.52
N GLY A 217 -9.94 -3.65 7.33
CA GLY A 217 -10.17 -4.62 8.39
C GLY A 217 -10.28 -6.05 7.87
N ALA A 218 -11.11 -6.26 6.84
CA ALA A 218 -11.31 -7.58 6.23
C ALA A 218 -10.01 -8.12 5.62
N LEU A 219 -9.31 -7.30 4.84
CA LEU A 219 -8.08 -7.70 4.16
C LEU A 219 -6.96 -8.01 5.16
N THR A 220 -6.81 -7.19 6.20
CA THR A 220 -5.79 -7.43 7.23
C THR A 220 -6.11 -8.69 8.03
N ALA A 221 -7.38 -8.92 8.40
CA ALA A 221 -7.77 -10.14 9.11
C ALA A 221 -7.47 -11.40 8.28
N THR A 222 -7.73 -11.38 6.96
CA THR A 222 -7.37 -12.47 6.06
C THR A 222 -5.87 -12.69 5.99
N VAL A 223 -5.08 -11.62 5.83
CA VAL A 223 -3.62 -11.71 5.76
C VAL A 223 -3.04 -12.26 7.06
N MET A 224 -3.51 -11.81 8.23
CA MET A 224 -3.05 -12.29 9.53
C MET A 224 -3.41 -13.76 9.78
N ALA A 225 -4.59 -14.20 9.34
CA ALA A 225 -4.97 -15.60 9.41
C ALA A 225 -4.02 -16.48 8.58
N VAL A 226 -3.57 -15.99 7.43
CA VAL A 226 -2.59 -16.69 6.61
C VAL A 226 -1.19 -16.66 7.23
N CYS A 227 -0.76 -15.54 7.84
CA CYS A 227 0.49 -15.49 8.61
C CYS A 227 0.55 -16.62 9.65
N LEU A 228 -0.49 -16.73 10.47
CA LEU A 228 -0.58 -17.76 11.51
C LEU A 228 -0.42 -19.19 10.93
N VAL A 229 -1.11 -19.47 9.82
CA VAL A 229 -1.05 -20.77 9.16
C VAL A 229 0.35 -21.04 8.61
N THR A 230 0.98 -20.05 7.97
CA THR A 230 2.33 -20.19 7.42
C THR A 230 3.37 -20.37 8.52
N ASP A 231 3.26 -19.65 9.63
CA ASP A 231 4.27 -19.68 10.69
C ASP A 231 4.18 -20.93 11.56
N LEU A 232 2.98 -21.46 11.80
CA LEU A 232 2.83 -22.69 12.60
C LEU A 232 2.95 -23.99 11.78
N LEU A 233 2.68 -23.96 10.48
CA LEU A 233 2.73 -25.17 9.65
C LEU A 233 3.94 -25.20 8.74
N LEU A 234 4.15 -24.15 7.95
CA LEU A 234 5.18 -24.14 6.92
C LEU A 234 6.58 -23.93 7.52
N PHE A 235 6.73 -23.00 8.45
CA PHE A 235 8.05 -22.69 9.00
C PHE A 235 8.72 -23.88 9.74
N PRO A 236 8.04 -24.62 10.63
CA PRO A 236 8.64 -25.78 11.30
C PRO A 236 8.96 -26.89 10.28
N ALA A 237 8.09 -27.10 9.29
CA ALA A 237 8.32 -28.09 8.24
C ALA A 237 9.56 -27.77 7.40
N LEU A 238 9.81 -26.48 7.10
CA LEU A 238 11.01 -26.04 6.40
C LEU A 238 12.27 -26.29 7.25
N LEU A 239 12.27 -25.94 8.54
CA LEU A 239 13.42 -26.17 9.42
C LEU A 239 13.80 -27.66 9.49
N VAL A 240 12.80 -28.53 9.65
CA VAL A 240 13.00 -29.99 9.67
C VAL A 240 13.52 -30.51 8.33
N ARG A 241 12.92 -30.08 7.21
CA ARG A 241 13.29 -30.55 5.85
C ARG A 241 14.73 -30.21 5.48
N PHE A 242 15.23 -29.06 5.92
CA PHE A 242 16.58 -28.58 5.65
C PHE A 242 17.58 -28.91 6.77
N ARG A 243 17.12 -29.55 7.87
CA ARG A 243 17.94 -30.04 8.98
C ARG A 243 18.89 -28.99 9.56
N ILE A 244 18.37 -27.78 9.76
CA ILE A 244 19.13 -26.66 10.34
C ILE A 244 19.17 -26.80 11.85
#